data_AF-F4R4X1-F1
#
_entry.id   AF-F4R4X1-F1
#
_cell.length_a   1.000
_cell.length_b   1.000
_cell.length_c   1.000
_cell.angle_alpha   90.00
_cell.angle_beta   90.00
_cell.angle_gamma   90.00
#
_symmetry.space_group_name_H-M   'P 1'
#
loop_
_entity.id
_entity.type
_entity.pdbx_description
1 polymer ?
#
loop_
_entity_poly.entity_id
_entity_poly.type
_entity_poly.pdbx_seq_one_letter_code
_entity_poly.pdbx_strand_id
1 'polypeptide(L)'
;MPGNGSKTPAADPKTRFKLSGGSTQTKTDVNPVSAKGEISSPHDAHYPSFTTDQSPTRNSTNLPKHPDITQHPLYRAVQKLHPDLQTFLEHDWETNSKHKHTKLKYYNILRHFNPETSLLPTDKKEELKKAFRDDLLPKLSAFCSPPPPSDEEMDTDDPTVDYHPLHRKTTIAMLKSIIAKKDRRVNISPVALKDEVLALYKHYINPTLELPQKDKFSKRPRAVQKTMVTRLSINELRHAIQAYHPELFLNVPVLRLAHYISIYRLYVSEEPLAEDAEPIVLGYHYWVIKDLVKSKNYNLWLS
;
A
#
# COMPACT_ATOMS: atom_id res chain seq x y z
N MET A 1 -56.40 -5.20 -44.19
CA MET A 1 -56.63 -3.82 -43.70
C MET A 1 -56.02 -3.67 -42.30
N PRO A 2 -55.54 -2.47 -41.94
CA PRO A 2 -54.27 -2.24 -41.25
C PRO A 2 -54.38 -1.78 -39.79
N GLY A 3 -53.23 -1.60 -39.13
CA GLY A 3 -53.09 -0.86 -37.86
C GLY A 3 -51.81 -1.24 -37.10
N ASN A 4 -50.62 -0.85 -37.55
CA ASN A 4 -49.89 0.40 -37.21
C ASN A 4 -49.67 0.65 -35.71
N GLY A 5 -48.40 0.72 -35.28
CA GLY A 5 -48.04 1.06 -33.91
C GLY A 5 -46.52 1.17 -33.67
N SER A 6 -45.82 1.95 -34.48
CA SER A 6 -44.43 2.39 -34.23
C SER A 6 -44.35 3.36 -33.04
N LYS A 7 -43.39 3.16 -32.13
CA LYS A 7 -42.91 4.20 -31.22
C LYS A 7 -41.39 4.10 -31.02
N THR A 8 -40.69 5.03 -31.66
CA THR A 8 -39.38 5.56 -31.26
C THR A 8 -39.53 6.50 -30.05
N PRO A 9 -38.45 6.70 -29.29
CA PRO A 9 -37.93 8.07 -29.08
C PRO A 9 -36.40 8.09 -29.22
N ALA A 10 -35.84 8.92 -30.10
CA ALA A 10 -35.46 10.33 -29.88
C ALA A 10 -34.05 10.47 -29.25
N ALA A 11 -33.10 10.81 -30.14
CA ALA A 11 -31.87 11.58 -29.87
C ALA A 11 -32.22 12.93 -29.21
N ASP A 12 -31.38 13.72 -28.57
CA ASP A 12 -29.92 14.02 -28.52
C ASP A 12 -29.75 14.90 -27.23
N PRO A 13 -28.59 15.45 -26.75
CA PRO A 13 -27.58 16.09 -27.58
C PRO A 13 -26.10 16.01 -27.12
N LYS A 14 -25.23 15.91 -28.13
CA LYS A 14 -24.01 16.73 -28.39
C LYS A 14 -23.42 17.54 -27.20
N THR A 15 -22.35 17.02 -26.62
CA THR A 15 -21.37 17.84 -25.86
C THR A 15 -20.18 18.18 -26.75
N ARG A 16 -20.14 19.44 -27.19
CA ARG A 16 -19.13 20.06 -28.04
C ARG A 16 -17.95 20.54 -27.17
N PHE A 17 -16.88 19.76 -27.06
CA PHE A 17 -15.63 20.23 -26.45
C PHE A 17 -14.83 21.05 -27.46
N LYS A 18 -14.74 22.36 -27.22
CA LYS A 18 -13.85 23.29 -27.91
C LYS A 18 -12.43 23.09 -27.40
N LEU A 19 -11.52 22.70 -28.30
CA LEU A 19 -10.07 22.85 -28.13
C LEU A 19 -9.70 24.27 -28.56
N SER A 20 -9.25 25.11 -27.63
CA SER A 20 -8.52 26.34 -27.94
C SER A 20 -7.05 26.14 -27.62
N GLY A 21 -6.23 26.24 -28.66
CA GLY A 21 -4.78 26.27 -28.54
C GLY A 21 -4.28 27.58 -27.93
N GLY A 22 -3.10 27.50 -27.34
CA GLY A 22 -2.31 28.63 -26.86
C GLY A 22 -0.85 28.20 -26.80
N SER A 23 -0.17 28.37 -27.94
CA SER A 23 1.28 28.27 -28.09
C SER A 23 1.93 29.49 -27.45
N THR A 24 2.86 29.28 -26.53
CA THR A 24 3.96 30.22 -26.27
C THR A 24 5.23 29.42 -26.05
N GLN A 25 6.10 29.48 -27.06
CA GLN A 25 7.51 29.15 -26.97
C GLN A 25 8.17 30.10 -25.97
N THR A 26 8.85 29.56 -24.95
CA THR A 26 9.89 30.29 -24.23
C THR A 26 11.15 29.44 -24.21
N LYS A 27 12.10 29.93 -24.99
CA LYS A 27 13.49 29.53 -25.12
C LYS A 27 14.25 30.06 -23.91
N THR A 28 14.93 29.20 -23.16
CA THR A 28 15.98 29.61 -22.21
C THR A 28 17.09 28.59 -22.21
N ASP A 29 18.18 28.95 -22.88
CA ASP A 29 19.56 28.54 -22.63
C ASP A 29 19.96 28.92 -21.20
N VAL A 30 20.52 28.01 -20.40
CA VAL A 30 21.69 28.28 -19.52
C VAL A 30 22.46 26.99 -19.22
N ASN A 31 23.79 27.13 -19.27
CA ASN A 31 24.90 26.19 -19.12
C ASN A 31 24.95 25.23 -17.91
N PRO A 32 25.76 24.16 -18.03
CA PRO A 32 26.10 23.25 -16.93
C PRO A 32 27.24 23.82 -16.05
N VAL A 33 27.05 23.87 -14.73
CA VAL A 33 28.15 24.10 -13.78
C VAL A 33 28.60 22.75 -13.24
N SER A 34 29.84 22.41 -13.61
CA SER A 34 30.66 21.35 -13.05
C SER A 34 31.31 21.85 -11.75
N ALA A 35 31.23 21.09 -10.67
CA ALA A 35 32.10 21.26 -9.50
C ALA A 35 32.51 19.90 -8.93
N LYS A 36 33.79 19.59 -9.12
CA LYS A 36 34.60 18.60 -8.41
C LYS A 36 35.06 19.19 -7.06
N GLY A 37 35.33 18.30 -6.08
CA GLY A 37 36.14 18.57 -4.87
C GLY A 37 35.72 17.60 -3.76
N GLU A 38 36.38 16.45 -3.58
CA GLU A 38 37.59 16.24 -2.75
C GLU A 38 37.36 16.69 -1.29
N ILE A 39 36.90 15.77 -0.43
CA ILE A 39 37.70 14.99 0.55
C ILE A 39 38.74 15.83 1.29
N SER A 40 38.51 16.05 2.59
CA SER A 40 39.56 16.09 3.64
C SER A 40 38.93 16.10 5.04
N SER A 41 39.11 15.00 5.78
CA SER A 41 39.26 15.02 7.24
C SER A 41 40.72 15.39 7.56
N PRO A 42 41.03 16.03 8.70
CA PRO A 42 41.58 15.22 9.81
C PRO A 42 41.39 15.76 11.25
N HIS A 43 41.66 14.82 12.18
CA HIS A 43 42.29 14.93 13.51
C HIS A 43 41.52 15.41 14.77
N ASP A 44 41.34 14.42 15.66
CA ASP A 44 41.83 14.32 17.05
C ASP A 44 42.09 15.61 17.85
N ALA A 45 41.44 15.71 19.02
CA ALA A 45 42.13 15.68 20.32
C ALA A 45 41.15 15.74 21.52
N HIS A 46 41.37 14.80 22.44
CA HIS A 46 41.31 14.90 23.91
C HIS A 46 40.07 15.38 24.70
N TYR A 47 39.58 14.41 25.50
CA TYR A 47 38.88 14.44 26.80
C TYR A 47 39.14 15.64 27.74
N PRO A 48 38.19 15.96 28.65
CA PRO A 48 38.25 15.35 29.99
C PRO A 48 36.91 14.81 30.52
N SER A 49 37.03 13.74 31.30
CA SER A 49 36.02 13.16 32.18
C SER A 49 35.57 14.15 33.26
N PHE A 50 34.27 14.19 33.52
CA PHE A 50 33.72 14.58 34.82
C PHE A 50 32.75 13.52 35.31
N THR A 51 33.23 12.75 36.28
CA THR A 51 32.42 12.09 37.31
C THR A 51 31.70 13.16 38.13
N THR A 52 30.39 13.06 38.36
CA THR A 52 29.76 13.44 39.63
C THR A 52 28.42 12.73 39.77
N ASP A 53 28.42 11.84 40.75
CA ASP A 53 27.31 11.29 41.51
C ASP A 53 26.19 12.31 41.77
N GLN A 54 24.94 11.96 41.46
CA GLN A 54 23.78 12.49 42.18
C GLN A 54 22.55 11.62 41.92
N SER A 55 22.31 10.73 42.89
CA SER A 55 21.04 10.04 43.08
C SER A 55 19.96 11.05 43.50
N PRO A 56 18.79 11.12 42.84
CA PRO A 56 17.61 11.71 43.43
C PRO A 56 16.79 10.61 44.11
N THR A 57 16.76 10.69 45.43
CA THR A 57 15.85 10.03 46.36
C THR A 57 14.41 10.10 45.82
N ARG A 58 13.88 8.98 45.33
CA ARG A 58 12.45 8.88 45.00
C ARG A 58 11.67 8.71 46.30
N ASN A 59 10.99 9.79 46.68
CA ASN A 59 9.90 9.78 47.64
C ASN A 59 8.93 8.63 47.30
N SER A 60 8.76 7.72 48.25
CA SER A 60 7.76 6.65 48.18
C SER A 60 6.37 7.27 48.30
N THR A 61 5.74 7.51 47.16
CA THR A 61 4.32 7.83 47.08
C THR A 61 3.53 6.58 47.45
N ASN A 62 2.67 6.71 48.47
CA ASN A 62 1.80 5.65 48.98
C ASN A 62 1.00 5.01 47.83
N LEU A 63 1.37 3.79 47.44
CA LEU A 63 0.55 2.94 46.59
C LEU A 63 -0.72 2.56 47.37
N PRO A 64 -1.93 2.71 46.79
CA PRO A 64 -3.14 2.18 47.41
C PRO A 64 -2.96 0.68 47.64
N LYS A 65 -3.17 0.24 48.89
CA LYS A 65 -3.16 -1.17 49.28
C LYS A 65 -4.16 -1.93 48.42
N HIS A 66 -3.70 -2.56 47.36
CA HIS A 66 -4.48 -3.57 46.65
C HIS A 66 -4.84 -4.65 47.67
N PRO A 67 -6.11 -5.09 47.75
CA PRO A 67 -6.46 -6.22 48.60
C PRO A 67 -5.57 -7.40 48.23
N ASP A 68 -5.05 -8.09 49.24
CA ASP A 68 -4.15 -9.24 49.07
C ASP A 68 -4.83 -10.27 48.16
N ILE A 69 -4.36 -10.34 46.92
CA ILE A 69 -4.93 -11.16 45.84
C ILE A 69 -4.96 -12.65 46.23
N THR A 70 -4.08 -13.05 47.17
CA THR A 70 -4.00 -14.42 47.68
C THR A 70 -5.22 -14.85 48.50
N GLN A 71 -6.00 -13.89 49.02
CA GLN A 71 -7.20 -14.13 49.82
C GLN A 71 -8.47 -14.25 48.98
N HIS A 72 -8.39 -14.00 47.68
CA HIS A 72 -9.56 -14.01 46.81
C HIS A 72 -10.06 -15.46 46.55
N PRO A 73 -11.37 -15.75 46.62
CA PRO A 73 -11.92 -17.11 46.48
C PRO A 73 -11.50 -17.83 45.18
N LEU A 74 -11.29 -17.07 44.10
CA LEU A 74 -10.88 -17.59 42.79
C LEU A 74 -9.36 -17.73 42.62
N TYR A 75 -8.53 -17.30 43.58
CA TYR A 75 -7.07 -17.30 43.44
C TYR A 75 -6.51 -18.69 43.12
N ARG A 76 -6.96 -19.72 43.83
CA ARG A 76 -6.54 -21.11 43.57
C ARG A 76 -7.00 -21.63 42.22
N ALA A 77 -8.16 -21.18 41.74
CA ALA A 77 -8.68 -21.57 40.42
C ALA A 77 -7.87 -20.90 39.31
N VAL A 78 -7.50 -19.62 39.48
CA VAL A 78 -6.64 -18.88 38.55
C VAL A 78 -5.25 -19.52 38.46
N GLN A 79 -4.63 -19.91 39.58
CA GLN A 79 -3.31 -20.56 39.56
C GLN A 79 -3.30 -21.92 38.85
N LYS A 80 -4.41 -22.66 38.88
CA LYS A 80 -4.55 -23.96 38.20
C LYS A 80 -5.00 -23.84 36.75
N LEU A 81 -5.14 -22.62 36.23
CA LEU A 81 -5.61 -22.38 34.87
C LEU A 81 -4.55 -22.83 33.86
N HIS A 82 -4.99 -23.57 32.85
CA HIS A 82 -4.12 -24.02 31.76
C HIS A 82 -3.49 -22.83 31.02
N PRO A 83 -2.20 -22.89 30.61
CA PRO A 83 -1.51 -21.78 29.93
C PRO A 83 -2.29 -21.22 28.73
N ASP A 84 -2.90 -22.09 27.92
CA ASP A 84 -3.70 -21.66 26.76
C ASP A 84 -4.94 -20.81 27.11
N LEU A 85 -5.41 -20.87 28.36
CA LEU A 85 -6.55 -20.12 28.88
C LEU A 85 -6.11 -18.90 29.71
N GLN A 86 -4.84 -18.80 30.11
CA GLN A 86 -4.31 -17.61 30.80
C GLN A 86 -4.37 -16.36 29.92
N THR A 87 -4.38 -16.55 28.59
CA THR A 87 -4.58 -15.49 27.61
C THR A 87 -5.88 -14.70 27.76
N PHE A 88 -6.89 -15.22 28.46
CA PHE A 88 -8.12 -14.50 28.80
C PHE A 88 -7.99 -13.56 30.00
N LEU A 89 -6.90 -13.64 30.76
CA LEU A 89 -6.58 -12.74 31.86
C LEU A 89 -5.70 -11.56 31.40
N GLU A 90 -5.23 -11.58 30.16
CA GLU A 90 -4.49 -10.46 29.57
C GLU A 90 -5.45 -9.32 29.22
N HIS A 91 -5.02 -8.07 29.40
CA HIS A 91 -5.86 -6.90 29.13
C HIS A 91 -6.40 -6.84 27.69
N ASP A 92 -5.60 -7.24 26.71
CA ASP A 92 -5.87 -7.16 25.26
C ASP A 92 -6.43 -8.45 24.66
N TRP A 93 -6.94 -9.37 25.49
CA TRP A 93 -7.43 -10.70 25.09
C TRP A 93 -8.41 -10.69 23.90
N GLU A 94 -9.24 -9.64 23.78
CA GLU A 94 -10.21 -9.53 22.68
C GLU A 94 -9.60 -8.98 21.37
N THR A 95 -8.65 -8.06 21.48
CA THR A 95 -8.10 -7.26 20.37
C THR A 95 -6.88 -7.92 19.75
N ASN A 96 -6.12 -8.67 20.54
CA ASN A 96 -4.87 -9.24 20.10
C ASN A 96 -5.08 -10.54 19.30
N SER A 97 -4.91 -10.40 17.99
CA SER A 97 -5.05 -11.48 16.99
C SER A 97 -4.17 -12.72 17.22
N LYS A 98 -3.16 -12.64 18.10
CA LYS A 98 -2.31 -13.78 18.48
C LYS A 98 -3.07 -14.78 19.36
N HIS A 99 -3.97 -14.31 20.22
CA HIS A 99 -4.80 -15.15 21.08
C HIS A 99 -6.02 -15.61 20.29
N LYS A 100 -5.83 -16.58 19.39
CA LYS A 100 -6.94 -17.16 18.62
C LYS A 100 -7.88 -17.93 19.55
N HIS A 101 -8.84 -17.23 20.13
CA HIS A 101 -9.85 -17.80 21.04
C HIS A 101 -10.91 -18.55 20.23
N THR A 102 -10.83 -19.88 20.24
CA THR A 102 -11.81 -20.79 19.65
C THR A 102 -13.02 -20.96 20.57
N LYS A 103 -14.15 -21.45 20.05
CA LYS A 103 -15.35 -21.74 20.85
C LYS A 103 -15.05 -22.63 22.06
N LEU A 104 -14.25 -23.67 21.85
CA LEU A 104 -13.85 -24.61 22.88
C LEU A 104 -13.06 -23.93 24.01
N LYS A 105 -12.23 -22.93 23.69
CA LYS A 105 -11.49 -22.16 24.70
C LYS A 105 -12.42 -21.32 25.59
N TYR A 106 -13.45 -20.68 25.02
CA TYR A 106 -14.48 -19.96 25.79
C TYR A 106 -15.27 -20.91 26.70
N TYR A 107 -15.67 -22.07 26.19
CA TYR A 107 -16.34 -23.08 27.02
C TYR A 107 -15.45 -23.58 28.16
N ASN A 108 -14.18 -23.89 27.88
CA ASN A 108 -13.26 -24.43 28.88
C ASN A 108 -12.98 -23.43 30.01
N ILE A 109 -12.84 -22.13 29.71
CA ILE A 109 -12.66 -21.12 30.76
C ILE A 109 -13.94 -20.93 31.59
N LEU A 110 -15.11 -20.91 30.96
CA LEU A 110 -16.39 -20.84 31.68
C LEU A 110 -16.56 -22.03 32.62
N ARG A 111 -16.32 -23.25 32.12
CA ARG A 111 -16.43 -24.50 32.89
C ARG A 111 -15.42 -24.58 34.03
N HIS A 112 -14.22 -24.02 33.85
CA HIS A 112 -13.16 -24.02 34.86
C HIS A 112 -13.54 -23.20 36.09
N PHE A 113 -14.22 -22.07 35.90
CA PHE A 113 -14.63 -21.18 36.99
C PHE A 113 -16.08 -21.39 37.44
N ASN A 114 -16.93 -21.98 36.60
CA ASN A 114 -18.29 -22.37 36.92
C ASN A 114 -18.58 -23.77 36.33
N PRO A 115 -18.39 -24.85 37.11
CA PRO A 115 -18.58 -26.22 36.61
C PRO A 115 -20.05 -26.56 36.30
N GLU A 116 -21.01 -25.76 36.78
CA GLU A 116 -22.46 -25.94 36.57
C GLU A 116 -23.00 -25.06 35.42
N THR A 117 -22.15 -24.60 34.51
CA THR A 117 -22.59 -23.80 33.36
C THR A 117 -23.62 -24.56 32.53
N SER A 118 -24.78 -23.94 32.27
CA SER A 118 -25.83 -24.46 31.38
C SER A 118 -25.45 -24.41 29.89
N LEU A 119 -24.33 -23.76 29.57
CA LEU A 119 -23.84 -23.58 28.21
C LEU A 119 -23.08 -24.82 27.76
N LEU A 120 -23.32 -25.25 26.52
CA LEU A 120 -22.68 -26.40 25.90
C LEU A 120 -21.57 -25.97 24.93
N PRO A 121 -20.58 -26.83 24.66
CA PRO A 121 -19.55 -26.57 23.65
C PRO A 121 -20.09 -26.34 22.24
N THR A 122 -21.32 -26.81 21.99
CA THR A 122 -22.04 -26.69 20.71
C THR A 122 -22.71 -25.35 20.50
N ASP A 123 -22.81 -24.52 21.54
CA ASP A 123 -23.51 -23.24 21.48
C ASP A 123 -22.80 -22.23 20.57
N LYS A 124 -23.51 -21.14 20.25
CA LYS A 124 -22.95 -20.11 19.39
C LYS A 124 -21.78 -19.42 20.11
N LYS A 125 -20.73 -19.10 19.36
CA LYS A 125 -19.52 -18.45 19.91
C LYS A 125 -19.88 -17.16 20.66
N GLU A 126 -20.83 -16.42 20.14
CA GLU A 126 -21.27 -15.14 20.70
C GLU A 126 -21.96 -15.31 22.07
N GLU A 127 -22.70 -16.40 22.28
CA GLU A 127 -23.35 -16.68 23.56
C GLU A 127 -22.30 -17.03 24.63
N LEU A 128 -21.32 -17.86 24.28
CA LEU A 128 -20.18 -18.18 25.14
C LEU A 128 -19.32 -16.93 25.45
N LYS A 129 -19.12 -16.06 24.45
CA LYS A 129 -18.37 -14.81 24.62
C LYS A 129 -19.13 -13.82 25.50
N LYS A 130 -20.45 -13.75 25.36
CA LYS A 130 -21.31 -12.91 26.19
C LYS A 130 -21.29 -13.36 27.65
N ALA A 131 -21.48 -14.65 27.91
CA ALA A 131 -21.41 -15.20 29.26
C ALA A 131 -20.02 -14.98 29.90
N PHE A 132 -18.95 -15.10 29.11
CA PHE A 132 -17.60 -14.79 29.59
C PHE A 132 -17.47 -13.32 30.02
N ARG A 133 -17.93 -12.37 29.20
CA ARG A 133 -17.86 -10.94 29.49
C ARG A 133 -18.77 -10.49 30.63
N ASP A 134 -19.99 -11.00 30.68
CA ASP A 134 -21.02 -10.50 31.58
C ASP A 134 -20.92 -11.18 32.97
N ASP A 135 -20.65 -12.49 33.01
CA ASP A 135 -20.74 -13.26 34.27
C ASP A 135 -19.38 -13.56 34.91
N LEU A 136 -18.34 -13.75 34.10
CA LEU A 136 -17.03 -14.24 34.56
C LEU A 136 -15.97 -13.13 34.62
N LEU A 137 -15.88 -12.27 33.61
CA LEU A 137 -14.89 -11.18 33.56
C LEU A 137 -14.97 -10.23 34.76
N PRO A 138 -16.14 -9.81 35.28
CA PRO A 138 -16.20 -8.95 36.47
C PRO A 138 -15.59 -9.61 37.70
N LYS A 139 -15.72 -10.93 37.83
CA LYS A 139 -15.18 -11.73 38.94
C LYS A 139 -13.67 -12.00 38.81
N LEU A 140 -13.14 -11.94 37.58
CA LEU A 140 -11.72 -12.13 37.27
C LEU A 140 -10.94 -10.82 37.15
N SER A 141 -11.61 -9.68 37.16
CA SER A 141 -11.03 -8.34 36.99
C SER A 141 -9.82 -8.07 37.91
N ALA A 142 -9.84 -8.59 39.14
CA ALA A 142 -8.75 -8.47 40.11
C ALA A 142 -7.47 -9.25 39.73
N PHE A 143 -7.57 -10.23 38.82
CA PHE A 143 -6.45 -11.03 38.31
C PHE A 143 -6.06 -10.68 36.88
N CYS A 144 -6.84 -9.83 36.22
CA CYS A 144 -6.50 -9.36 34.89
C CYS A 144 -5.22 -8.53 34.97
N SER A 145 -4.33 -8.68 33.98
CA SER A 145 -3.15 -7.82 33.91
C SER A 145 -3.61 -6.36 33.83
N PRO A 146 -2.93 -5.44 34.54
CA PRO A 146 -3.22 -4.03 34.38
C PRO A 146 -3.07 -3.67 32.90
N PRO A 147 -3.84 -2.69 32.39
CA PRO A 147 -3.60 -2.18 31.06
C PRO A 147 -2.11 -1.86 30.93
N PRO A 148 -1.45 -2.22 29.81
CA PRO A 148 -0.14 -1.67 29.54
C PRO A 148 -0.25 -0.15 29.67
N PRO A 149 0.76 0.54 30.22
CA PRO A 149 0.73 1.99 30.35
C PRO A 149 0.30 2.55 29.00
N SER A 150 -0.83 3.26 28.98
CA SER A 150 -1.35 3.85 27.78
C SER A 150 -0.28 4.81 27.26
N ASP A 151 0.10 4.67 25.99
CA ASP A 151 0.82 5.72 25.27
C ASP A 151 -0.06 6.99 25.09
N GLU A 152 -1.27 7.00 25.68
CA GLU A 152 -2.20 8.12 25.71
C GLU A 152 -1.98 8.93 27.00
N GLU A 153 -0.96 9.78 26.95
CA GLU A 153 -0.93 11.18 27.44
C GLU A 153 0.53 11.70 27.37
N MET A 154 1.15 11.59 26.19
CA MET A 154 2.05 12.64 25.75
C MET A 154 1.32 13.43 24.68
N ASP A 155 0.52 14.39 25.17
CA ASP A 155 0.04 15.54 24.41
C ASP A 155 1.25 16.47 24.14
N THR A 156 2.20 15.97 23.37
CA THR A 156 3.19 16.81 22.71
C THR A 156 2.66 17.09 21.33
N ASP A 157 2.10 18.29 21.15
CA ASP A 157 2.02 19.02 19.89
C ASP A 157 3.42 19.28 19.31
N ASP A 158 4.22 18.23 19.17
CA ASP A 158 5.49 18.23 18.48
C ASP A 158 5.51 17.04 17.53
N PRO A 159 5.34 17.25 16.21
CA PRO A 159 5.26 16.18 15.22
C PRO A 159 6.67 15.68 14.91
N THR A 160 7.34 15.11 15.91
CA THR A 160 8.60 14.36 15.75
C THR A 160 8.33 12.86 15.92
N VAL A 161 7.16 12.39 15.48
CA VAL A 161 7.11 11.04 14.90
C VAL A 161 8.09 11.09 13.73
N ASP A 162 9.27 10.51 13.91
CA ASP A 162 10.31 10.41 12.89
C ASP A 162 9.69 9.89 11.59
N TYR A 163 9.30 10.84 10.74
CA TYR A 163 8.54 10.53 9.55
C TYR A 163 9.51 9.91 8.56
N HIS A 164 9.47 8.58 8.51
CA HIS A 164 10.24 7.82 7.54
C HIS A 164 9.36 7.52 6.32
N PRO A 165 9.61 8.16 5.16
CA PRO A 165 8.78 7.96 3.97
C PRO A 165 8.76 6.49 3.50
N LEU A 166 9.82 5.74 3.78
CA LEU A 166 9.96 4.32 3.43
C LEU A 166 9.36 3.36 4.46
N HIS A 167 8.88 3.85 5.60
CA HIS A 167 8.37 3.00 6.65
C HIS A 167 7.10 2.24 6.20
N ARG A 168 6.91 1.02 6.73
CA ARG A 168 5.76 0.16 6.39
C ARG A 168 4.42 0.83 6.74
N LYS A 169 4.39 1.61 7.83
CA LYS A 169 3.20 2.36 8.27
C LYS A 169 2.91 3.61 7.41
N THR A 170 3.86 4.05 6.59
CA THR A 170 3.66 5.23 5.74
C THR A 170 2.66 4.91 4.63
N THR A 171 1.55 5.64 4.63
CA THR A 171 0.46 5.46 3.66
C THR A 171 0.60 6.43 2.48
N ILE A 172 -0.08 6.11 1.37
CA ILE A 172 -0.15 6.98 0.20
C ILE A 172 -0.76 8.34 0.56
N ALA A 173 -1.79 8.36 1.42
CA ALA A 173 -2.45 9.59 1.86
C ALA A 173 -1.49 10.50 2.63
N MET A 174 -0.62 9.94 3.49
CA MET A 174 0.38 10.69 4.24
C MET A 174 1.44 11.30 3.32
N LEU A 175 1.90 10.54 2.31
CA LEU A 175 2.81 11.07 1.29
C LEU A 175 2.16 12.20 0.47
N LYS A 176 0.93 11.99 0.00
CA LYS A 176 0.18 12.99 -0.77
C LYS A 176 -0.04 14.28 0.02
N SER A 177 -0.38 14.18 1.31
CA SER A 177 -0.61 15.36 2.15
C SER A 177 0.68 16.17 2.35
N ILE A 178 1.82 15.52 2.53
CA ILE A 178 3.11 16.21 2.67
C ILE A 178 3.53 16.88 1.36
N ILE A 179 3.38 16.19 0.22
CA ILE A 179 3.67 16.79 -1.09
C ILE A 179 2.77 18.00 -1.33
N ALA A 180 1.45 17.87 -1.08
CA ALA A 180 0.50 18.96 -1.25
C ALA A 180 0.76 20.15 -0.31
N LYS A 181 1.32 19.91 0.89
CA LYS A 181 1.76 20.98 1.80
C LYS A 181 2.95 21.76 1.23
N LYS A 182 3.88 21.09 0.54
CA LYS A 182 5.05 21.75 -0.09
C LYS A 182 4.68 22.44 -1.39
N ASP A 183 3.90 21.77 -2.24
CA ASP A 183 3.43 22.31 -3.52
C ASP A 183 2.00 21.84 -3.81
N ARG A 184 1.07 22.80 -3.71
CA ARG A 184 -0.37 22.58 -3.96
C ARG A 184 -0.72 22.36 -5.43
N ARG A 185 0.20 22.65 -6.36
CA ARG A 185 -0.03 22.51 -7.81
C ARG A 185 0.17 21.08 -8.29
N VAL A 186 0.83 20.24 -7.48
CA VAL A 186 1.09 18.83 -7.84
C VAL A 186 -0.22 18.04 -7.79
N ASN A 187 -0.73 17.67 -8.96
CA ASN A 187 -1.89 16.80 -9.08
C ASN A 187 -1.46 15.33 -9.08
N ILE A 188 -1.68 14.63 -7.96
CA ILE A 188 -1.33 13.22 -7.81
C ILE A 188 -2.56 12.35 -8.09
N SER A 189 -2.48 11.53 -9.14
CA SER A 189 -3.55 10.63 -9.57
C SER A 189 -4.13 9.80 -8.40
N PRO A 190 -5.47 9.62 -8.31
CA PRO A 190 -6.08 8.80 -7.27
C PRO A 190 -5.66 7.33 -7.35
N VAL A 191 -5.31 6.85 -8.55
CA VAL A 191 -4.88 5.47 -8.80
C VAL A 191 -3.36 5.27 -8.72
N ALA A 192 -2.61 6.32 -8.36
CA ALA A 192 -1.15 6.23 -8.24
C ALA A 192 -0.73 5.21 -7.18
N LEU A 193 0.26 4.39 -7.50
CA LEU A 193 0.83 3.41 -6.59
C LEU A 193 1.76 4.09 -5.58
N LYS A 194 1.96 3.47 -4.41
CA LYS A 194 2.81 4.02 -3.34
C LYS A 194 4.20 4.42 -3.84
N ASP A 195 4.80 3.59 -4.69
CA ASP A 195 6.16 3.82 -5.20
C ASP A 195 6.24 4.99 -6.17
N GLU A 196 5.19 5.23 -6.96
CA GLU A 196 5.11 6.41 -7.85
C GLU A 196 5.00 7.69 -7.02
N VAL A 197 4.20 7.63 -5.95
CA VAL A 197 4.08 8.76 -5.00
C VAL A 197 5.37 8.97 -4.21
N LEU A 198 6.12 7.92 -3.89
CA LEU A 198 7.46 8.03 -3.30
C LEU A 198 8.47 8.70 -4.24
N ALA A 199 8.41 8.42 -5.54
CA ALA A 199 9.23 9.12 -6.53
C ALA A 199 8.91 10.63 -6.56
N LEU A 200 7.64 11.00 -6.48
CA LEU A 200 7.22 12.40 -6.34
C LEU A 200 7.69 13.01 -5.02
N TYR A 201 7.59 12.27 -3.91
CA TYR A 201 8.10 12.71 -2.61
C TYR A 201 9.60 13.00 -2.66
N LYS A 202 10.39 12.11 -3.27
CA LYS A 202 11.82 12.34 -3.50
C LYS A 202 12.05 13.63 -4.28
N HIS A 203 11.31 13.84 -5.37
CA HIS A 203 11.50 15.02 -6.21
C HIS A 203 11.19 16.34 -5.49
N TYR A 204 10.06 16.41 -4.75
CA TYR A 204 9.57 17.67 -4.17
C TYR A 204 10.01 17.93 -2.73
N ILE A 205 10.28 16.88 -1.95
CA ILE A 205 10.53 16.99 -0.50
C ILE A 205 11.96 16.64 -0.15
N ASN A 206 12.45 15.48 -0.61
CA ASN A 206 13.77 14.99 -0.23
C ASN A 206 14.53 14.38 -1.43
N PRO A 207 15.29 15.21 -2.19
CA PRO A 207 16.03 14.75 -3.37
C PRO A 207 17.13 13.73 -3.06
N THR A 208 17.65 13.73 -1.83
CA THR A 208 18.69 12.79 -1.38
C THR A 208 18.12 11.45 -0.92
N LEU A 209 16.78 11.30 -0.90
CA LEU A 209 16.14 10.03 -0.56
C LEU A 209 16.51 8.94 -1.57
N GLU A 210 17.11 7.86 -1.08
CA GLU A 210 17.37 6.68 -1.89
C GLU A 210 16.11 5.82 -1.96
N LEU A 211 15.62 5.60 -3.18
CA LEU A 211 14.49 4.71 -3.43
C LEU A 211 15.02 3.40 -4.01
N PRO A 212 14.49 2.24 -3.59
CA PRO A 212 14.85 0.98 -4.21
C PRO A 212 14.55 1.04 -5.70
N GLN A 213 15.58 0.84 -6.53
CA GLN A 213 15.46 0.96 -7.98
C GLN A 213 14.54 -0.13 -8.51
N LYS A 214 13.39 0.27 -9.04
CA LYS A 214 12.50 -0.66 -9.75
C LYS A 214 12.99 -0.85 -11.16
N ASP A 215 13.58 -2.01 -11.40
CA ASP A 215 14.15 -2.35 -12.70
C ASP A 215 13.09 -2.66 -13.78
N LYS A 216 11.84 -2.91 -13.36
CA LYS A 216 10.78 -3.45 -14.22
C LYS A 216 10.56 -2.66 -15.53
N PHE A 217 10.67 -1.34 -15.48
CA PHE A 217 10.49 -0.46 -16.65
C PHE A 217 11.73 0.36 -16.98
N SER A 218 12.83 0.17 -16.25
CA SER A 218 14.07 0.92 -16.42
C SER A 218 15.01 0.29 -17.45
N LYS A 219 14.78 -0.98 -17.80
CA LYS A 219 15.54 -1.73 -18.79
C LYS A 219 14.64 -2.20 -19.92
N ARG A 220 15.27 -2.52 -21.07
CA ARG A 220 14.60 -3.22 -22.16
C ARG A 220 14.06 -4.55 -21.63
N PRO A 221 12.74 -4.80 -21.73
CA PRO A 221 12.16 -6.04 -21.24
C PRO A 221 12.64 -7.20 -22.11
N ARG A 222 12.66 -8.42 -21.56
CA ARG A 222 12.89 -9.62 -22.36
C ARG A 222 11.64 -9.91 -23.19
N ALA A 223 11.82 -10.29 -24.45
CA ALA A 223 10.73 -10.79 -25.27
C ALA A 223 10.14 -12.05 -24.63
N VAL A 224 8.82 -12.05 -24.44
CA VAL A 224 8.04 -13.11 -23.80
C VAL A 224 7.44 -14.03 -24.88
N GLN A 225 7.39 -15.34 -24.60
CA GLN A 225 6.81 -16.35 -25.49
C GLN A 225 5.28 -16.18 -25.65
N LYS A 226 4.73 -16.58 -26.80
CA LYS A 226 3.32 -16.44 -27.21
C LYS A 226 2.29 -16.79 -26.14
N THR A 227 2.50 -17.91 -25.43
CA THR A 227 1.59 -18.42 -24.40
C THR A 227 1.52 -17.54 -23.16
N MET A 228 2.55 -16.72 -22.94
CA MET A 228 2.68 -15.84 -21.77
C MET A 228 2.31 -14.39 -22.09
N VAL A 229 2.23 -14.00 -23.38
CA VAL A 229 1.86 -12.63 -23.80
C VAL A 229 0.48 -12.24 -23.27
N THR A 230 -0.47 -13.17 -23.22
CA THR A 230 -1.84 -12.93 -22.71
C THR A 230 -1.89 -12.69 -21.21
N ARG A 231 -0.81 -13.03 -20.47
CA ARG A 231 -0.69 -12.80 -19.03
C ARG A 231 -0.06 -11.46 -18.68
N LEU A 232 0.47 -10.74 -19.67
CA LEU A 232 1.09 -9.45 -19.47
C LEU A 232 0.03 -8.36 -19.31
N SER A 233 0.33 -7.41 -18.42
CA SER A 233 -0.47 -6.20 -18.28
C SER A 233 -0.29 -5.27 -19.49
N ILE A 234 -1.25 -4.36 -19.69
CA ILE A 234 -1.18 -3.33 -20.74
C ILE A 234 0.12 -2.52 -20.66
N ASN A 235 0.56 -2.16 -19.45
CA ASN A 235 1.78 -1.38 -19.26
C ASN A 235 3.04 -2.18 -19.63
N GLU A 236 3.08 -3.49 -19.35
CA GLU A 236 4.19 -4.36 -19.75
C GLU A 236 4.25 -4.54 -21.27
N LEU A 237 3.09 -4.79 -21.90
CA LEU A 237 2.99 -4.89 -23.36
C LEU A 237 3.42 -3.59 -24.02
N ARG A 238 2.90 -2.46 -23.55
CA ARG A 238 3.26 -1.14 -24.05
C ARG A 238 4.77 -0.88 -23.91
N HIS A 239 5.33 -1.12 -22.72
CA HIS A 239 6.76 -0.97 -22.49
C HIS A 239 7.59 -1.82 -23.46
N ALA A 240 7.21 -3.08 -23.65
CA ALA A 240 7.91 -3.96 -24.58
C ALA A 240 7.79 -3.51 -26.04
N ILE A 241 6.58 -3.17 -26.51
CA ILE A 241 6.38 -2.66 -27.87
C ILE A 241 7.24 -1.42 -28.10
N GLN A 242 7.20 -0.44 -27.19
CA GLN A 242 7.94 0.82 -27.34
C GLN A 242 9.47 0.64 -27.20
N ALA A 243 9.92 -0.32 -26.40
CA ALA A 243 11.35 -0.60 -26.24
C ALA A 243 11.96 -1.34 -27.44
N TYR A 244 11.18 -2.15 -28.15
CA TYR A 244 11.62 -2.86 -29.36
C TYR A 244 11.38 -2.05 -30.64
N HIS A 245 10.25 -1.33 -30.70
CA HIS A 245 9.80 -0.55 -31.85
C HIS A 245 9.44 0.88 -31.44
N PRO A 246 10.43 1.74 -31.15
CA PRO A 246 10.21 3.14 -30.78
C PRO A 246 9.57 3.96 -31.92
N GLU A 247 9.62 3.47 -33.16
CA GLU A 247 8.93 4.06 -34.31
C GLU A 247 7.40 3.94 -34.25
N LEU A 248 6.85 3.08 -33.40
CA LEU A 248 5.40 2.90 -33.28
C LEU A 248 4.79 3.92 -32.33
N PHE A 249 3.89 4.74 -32.86
CA PHE A 249 3.02 5.59 -32.07
C PHE A 249 1.69 4.86 -31.79
N LEU A 250 1.44 4.53 -30.53
CA LEU A 250 0.26 3.79 -30.09
C LEU A 250 -0.88 4.72 -29.68
N ASN A 251 -2.09 4.53 -30.22
CA ASN A 251 -3.27 5.30 -29.85
C ASN A 251 -3.89 4.81 -28.53
N VAL A 252 -3.22 5.08 -27.41
CA VAL A 252 -3.60 4.56 -26.08
C VAL A 252 -5.11 4.67 -25.75
N PRO A 253 -5.81 5.78 -26.05
CA PRO A 253 -7.24 5.91 -25.75
C PRO A 253 -8.17 4.88 -26.40
N VAL A 254 -7.84 4.34 -27.58
CA VAL A 254 -8.70 3.39 -28.31
C VAL A 254 -8.23 1.94 -28.17
N LEU A 255 -7.01 1.73 -27.65
CA LEU A 255 -6.43 0.40 -27.51
C LEU A 255 -7.01 -0.34 -26.30
N ARG A 256 -7.30 -1.62 -26.52
CA ARG A 256 -7.71 -2.59 -25.48
C ARG A 256 -6.59 -3.61 -25.33
N LEU A 257 -6.65 -4.44 -24.30
CA LEU A 257 -5.65 -5.48 -24.06
C LEU A 257 -5.46 -6.39 -25.31
N ALA A 258 -6.55 -6.77 -25.98
CA ALA A 258 -6.49 -7.54 -27.23
C ALA A 258 -5.64 -6.85 -28.31
N HIS A 259 -5.85 -5.55 -28.54
CA HIS A 259 -5.06 -4.76 -29.49
C HIS A 259 -3.57 -4.72 -29.12
N TYR A 260 -3.23 -4.55 -27.83
CA TYR A 260 -1.83 -4.59 -27.39
C TYR A 260 -1.18 -5.95 -27.64
N ILE A 261 -1.91 -7.04 -27.40
CA ILE A 261 -1.43 -8.40 -27.69
C ILE A 261 -1.19 -8.59 -29.19
N SER A 262 -2.13 -8.14 -30.03
CA SER A 262 -2.01 -8.22 -31.49
C SER A 262 -0.82 -7.41 -32.02
N ILE A 263 -0.64 -6.17 -31.56
CA ILE A 263 0.50 -5.32 -31.94
C ILE A 263 1.81 -5.93 -31.45
N TYR A 264 1.85 -6.44 -30.22
CA TYR A 264 3.04 -7.13 -29.69
C TYR A 264 3.41 -8.34 -30.56
N ARG A 265 2.42 -9.18 -30.92
CA ARG A 265 2.66 -10.35 -31.78
C ARG A 265 3.17 -9.95 -33.16
N LEU A 266 2.55 -8.95 -33.78
CA LEU A 266 2.90 -8.49 -35.12
C LEU A 266 4.32 -7.92 -35.18
N TYR A 267 4.70 -7.09 -34.21
CA TYR A 267 5.97 -6.35 -34.25
C TYR A 267 7.08 -7.01 -33.43
N VAL A 268 6.81 -7.35 -32.16
CA VAL A 268 7.85 -7.86 -31.24
C VAL A 268 8.10 -9.35 -31.45
N SER A 269 7.07 -10.14 -31.74
CA SER A 269 7.20 -11.58 -32.03
C SER A 269 7.33 -11.90 -33.51
N GLU A 270 7.12 -10.92 -34.40
CA GLU A 270 7.13 -11.09 -35.86
C GLU A 270 6.19 -12.23 -36.33
N GLU A 271 5.07 -12.43 -35.63
CA GLU A 271 4.09 -13.47 -35.94
C GLU A 271 2.92 -12.91 -36.76
N PRO A 272 2.39 -13.69 -37.73
CA PRO A 272 1.14 -13.34 -38.37
C PRO A 272 0.00 -13.33 -37.35
N LEU A 273 -0.95 -12.40 -37.53
CA LEU A 273 -2.15 -12.34 -36.70
C LEU A 273 -3.00 -13.58 -36.93
N ALA A 274 -3.57 -14.12 -35.85
CA ALA A 274 -4.51 -15.23 -35.95
C ALA A 274 -5.81 -14.74 -36.63
N GLU A 275 -6.48 -15.62 -37.37
CA GLU A 275 -7.70 -15.29 -38.12
C GLU A 275 -8.86 -14.83 -37.22
N ASP A 276 -8.86 -15.27 -35.96
CA ASP A 276 -9.85 -14.93 -34.94
C ASP A 276 -9.50 -13.68 -34.12
N ALA A 277 -8.34 -13.05 -34.38
CA ALA A 277 -7.90 -11.88 -33.62
C ALA A 277 -8.69 -10.61 -34.01
N GLU A 278 -8.92 -9.73 -33.03
CA GLU A 278 -9.51 -8.41 -33.28
C GLU A 278 -8.62 -7.61 -34.24
N PRO A 279 -9.18 -7.03 -35.32
CA PRO A 279 -8.39 -6.38 -36.36
C PRO A 279 -7.70 -5.13 -35.82
N ILE A 280 -6.38 -5.06 -35.99
CA ILE A 280 -5.60 -3.85 -35.77
C ILE A 280 -5.48 -3.07 -37.08
N VAL A 281 -5.58 -1.75 -37.00
CA VAL A 281 -5.74 -0.87 -38.17
C VAL A 281 -4.71 0.24 -38.09
N LEU A 282 -3.80 0.27 -39.06
CA LEU A 282 -2.84 1.35 -39.24
C LEU A 282 -3.60 2.66 -39.49
N GLY A 283 -3.25 3.72 -38.77
CA GLY A 283 -3.92 5.01 -38.87
C GLY A 283 -5.06 5.22 -37.86
N TYR A 284 -5.47 4.17 -37.13
CA TYR A 284 -6.46 4.27 -36.06
C TYR A 284 -5.92 3.74 -34.73
N HIS A 285 -5.44 2.51 -34.71
CA HIS A 285 -4.90 1.87 -33.51
C HIS A 285 -3.45 2.28 -33.24
N TYR A 286 -2.67 2.45 -34.30
CA TYR A 286 -1.28 2.87 -34.23
C TYR A 286 -0.83 3.54 -35.54
N TRP A 287 0.30 4.24 -35.47
CA TRP A 287 0.99 4.84 -36.61
C TRP A 287 2.47 4.47 -36.58
N VAL A 288 3.12 4.53 -37.74
CA VAL A 288 4.58 4.34 -37.87
C VAL A 288 5.21 5.70 -38.14
N ILE A 289 6.11 6.13 -37.26
CA ILE A 289 6.88 7.37 -37.39
C ILE A 289 8.04 7.10 -38.34
N LYS A 290 7.88 7.48 -39.61
CA LYS A 290 8.85 7.21 -40.69
C LYS A 290 10.27 7.66 -40.35
N ASP A 291 10.42 8.80 -39.67
CA ASP A 291 11.73 9.38 -39.32
C ASP A 291 12.52 8.52 -38.33
N LEU A 292 11.83 7.67 -37.56
CA LEU A 292 12.43 6.76 -36.58
C LEU A 292 12.66 5.35 -37.14
N VAL A 293 12.15 5.06 -38.33
CA VAL A 293 12.35 3.78 -39.00
C VAL A 293 13.82 3.71 -39.44
N LYS A 294 14.61 2.90 -38.74
CA LYS A 294 15.97 2.57 -39.20
C LYS A 294 15.84 1.89 -40.56
N SER A 295 16.45 2.44 -41.61
CA SER A 295 16.33 2.06 -43.04
C SER A 295 16.75 0.64 -43.42
N LYS A 296 16.48 -0.38 -42.60
CA LYS A 296 16.68 -1.78 -42.93
C LYS A 296 15.31 -2.46 -42.99
N ASN A 297 14.77 -2.55 -44.21
CA ASN A 297 13.78 -3.56 -44.65
C ASN A 297 12.28 -3.40 -44.28
N TYR A 298 11.66 -2.22 -44.46
CA TYR A 298 10.19 -2.07 -44.31
C TYR A 298 9.37 -2.03 -45.62
N ASN A 299 10.00 -2.19 -46.79
CA ASN A 299 9.27 -2.18 -48.08
C ASN A 299 8.32 -3.37 -48.30
N LEU A 300 8.25 -4.34 -47.38
CA LEU A 300 7.39 -5.52 -47.50
C LEU A 300 6.02 -5.41 -46.81
N TRP A 301 5.78 -4.37 -46.00
CA TRP A 301 4.58 -4.31 -45.12
C TRP A 301 3.57 -3.22 -45.46
N LEU A 302 3.81 -2.44 -46.52
CA LEU A 302 2.94 -1.35 -46.98
C LEU A 302 2.29 -1.65 -48.34
N SER A 303 2.27 -2.92 -48.77
CA SER A 303 1.58 -3.38 -49.99
C SER A 303 0.19 -3.91 -49.67
#